data_AF-K3ZLB7-F1
#
_entry.id   AF-K3ZLB7-F1
#
_cell.length_a   1.000
_cell.length_b   1.000
_cell.length_c   1.000
_cell.angle_alpha   90.00
_cell.angle_beta   90.00
_cell.angle_gamma   90.00
#
_symmetry.space_group_name_H-M   'P 1'
#
loop_
_entity.id
_entity.type
_entity.pdbx_description
1 polymer ?
#
loop_
_entity_poly.entity_id
_entity_poly.type
_entity_poly.pdbx_seq_one_letter_code
_entity_poly.pdbx_strand_id
1 'polypeptide(L)'
;MEALDSDNWSQYADDYQKFAIIAVGLLTANATSIATQIVEGPMISWCLRSCQALYGSILQMQPRCSDLVKDFRYDEAKSCLDQAARETKQCEAEFVRSYVVSALAVENDCAFKLARLASSALLDHADA
;
A
#
# COMPACT_ATOMS: atom_id res chain seq x y z
N MET A 1 20.51 -32.97 -12.06
CA MET A 1 21.09 -31.63 -11.86
C MET A 1 20.00 -30.55 -11.80
N GLU A 2 18.71 -30.91 -11.80
CA GLU A 2 17.56 -29.98 -11.79
C GLU A 2 17.06 -29.58 -10.39
N ALA A 3 17.46 -30.29 -9.32
CA ALA A 3 16.96 -30.02 -7.97
C ALA A 3 17.51 -28.71 -7.36
N LEU A 4 18.73 -28.31 -7.73
CA LEU A 4 19.39 -27.14 -7.14
C LEU A 4 18.81 -25.81 -7.66
N ASP A 5 18.36 -25.76 -8.91
CA ASP A 5 17.70 -24.57 -9.45
C ASP A 5 16.30 -24.42 -8.84
N SER A 6 15.53 -25.51 -8.74
CA SER A 6 14.19 -25.50 -8.13
C SER A 6 14.20 -24.96 -6.69
N ASP A 7 15.17 -25.40 -5.88
CA ASP A 7 15.28 -24.96 -4.48
C ASP A 7 15.59 -23.46 -4.38
N ASN A 8 16.48 -22.95 -5.24
CA ASN A 8 16.84 -21.54 -5.27
C ASN A 8 15.64 -20.65 -5.67
N TRP A 9 14.88 -21.05 -6.70
CA TRP A 9 13.67 -20.33 -7.13
C TRP A 9 12.58 -20.32 -6.05
N SER A 10 12.37 -21.46 -5.38
CA SER A 10 11.41 -21.53 -4.27
C SER A 10 11.79 -20.61 -3.11
N GLN A 11 13.10 -20.44 -2.86
CA GLN A 11 13.59 -19.55 -1.82
C GLN A 11 13.40 -18.07 -2.18
N TYR A 12 13.63 -17.68 -3.45
CA TYR A 12 13.28 -16.34 -3.93
C TYR A 12 11.76 -16.09 -3.86
N ALA A 13 10.95 -17.09 -4.22
CA ALA A 13 9.49 -17.04 -4.13
C ALA A 13 9.02 -16.68 -2.71
N ASP A 14 9.55 -17.39 -1.72
CA ASP A 14 9.26 -17.15 -0.30
C ASP A 14 9.74 -15.76 0.16
N ASP A 15 10.90 -15.29 -0.32
CA ASP A 15 11.48 -14.04 0.11
C ASP A 15 10.73 -12.81 -0.43
N TYR A 16 10.33 -12.77 -1.72
CA TYR A 16 9.48 -11.64 -2.14
C TYR A 16 8.06 -11.70 -1.57
N GLN A 17 7.54 -12.89 -1.22
CA GLN A 17 6.29 -12.96 -0.46
C GLN A 17 6.45 -12.30 0.92
N LYS A 18 7.53 -12.59 1.65
CA LYS A 18 7.85 -11.93 2.93
C LYS A 18 8.01 -10.42 2.75
N PHE A 19 8.71 -9.97 1.71
CA PHE A 19 8.85 -8.54 1.44
C PHE A 19 7.50 -7.86 1.16
N ALA A 20 6.62 -8.50 0.39
CA ALA A 20 5.27 -7.98 0.14
C ALA A 20 4.45 -7.90 1.44
N ILE A 21 4.52 -8.91 2.31
CA ILE A 21 3.86 -8.89 3.63
C ILE A 21 4.39 -7.74 4.50
N ILE A 22 5.71 -7.53 4.54
CA ILE A 22 6.32 -6.43 5.30
C ILE A 22 5.86 -5.07 4.74
N ALA A 23 5.87 -4.90 3.43
CA ALA A 23 5.43 -3.66 2.78
C ALA A 23 3.94 -3.38 3.04
N VAL A 24 3.09 -4.40 3.01
CA VAL A 24 1.67 -4.33 3.42
C VAL A 24 1.54 -3.91 4.89
N GLY A 25 2.35 -4.47 5.79
CA GLY A 25 2.37 -4.07 7.21
C GLY A 25 2.76 -2.60 7.40
N LEU A 26 3.82 -2.15 6.74
CA LEU A 26 4.28 -0.76 6.78
C LEU A 26 3.23 0.20 6.21
N LEU A 27 2.57 -0.17 5.09
CA LEU A 27 1.48 0.62 4.53
C LEU A 27 0.32 0.75 5.51
N THR A 28 -0.05 -0.33 6.21
CA THR A 28 -1.13 -0.32 7.22
C THR A 28 -0.78 0.59 8.39
N ALA A 29 0.45 0.51 8.90
CA ALA A 29 0.92 1.34 9.99
C ALA A 29 0.95 2.83 9.60
N ASN A 30 1.45 3.14 8.41
CA ASN A 30 1.45 4.51 7.88
C ASN A 30 0.03 5.05 7.70
N ALA A 31 -0.86 4.29 7.04
CA ALA A 31 -2.26 4.66 6.85
C ALA A 31 -3.00 4.89 8.18
N THR A 32 -2.70 4.09 9.20
CA THR A 32 -3.26 4.25 10.55
C THR A 32 -2.77 5.54 11.19
N SER A 33 -1.46 5.83 11.12
CA SER A 33 -0.86 7.06 11.63
C SER A 33 -1.48 8.31 10.98
N ILE A 34 -1.70 8.28 9.67
CA ILE A 34 -2.34 9.38 8.94
C ILE A 34 -3.79 9.55 9.40
N ALA A 35 -4.53 8.45 9.51
CA ALA A 35 -5.92 8.49 9.96
C ALA A 35 -6.07 9.09 11.37
N THR A 36 -5.17 8.77 12.31
CA THR A 36 -5.16 9.40 13.65
C THR A 36 -4.79 10.88 13.58
N GLN A 37 -3.75 11.26 12.82
CA GLN A 37 -3.36 12.66 12.66
C GLN A 37 -4.50 13.53 12.10
N ILE A 38 -5.28 13.01 11.16
CA ILE A 38 -6.43 13.72 10.57
C ILE A 38 -7.54 13.95 11.61
N VAL A 39 -7.79 12.99 12.50
CA VAL A 39 -8.87 13.04 13.51
C VAL A 39 -8.51 13.96 14.69
N GLU A 40 -7.26 13.97 15.11
CA GLU A 40 -6.79 14.73 16.28
C GLU A 40 -6.46 16.20 15.96
N GLY A 41 -6.45 16.58 14.68
CA GLY A 41 -6.11 17.93 14.21
C GLY A 41 -7.20 18.99 14.48
N PRO A 42 -6.83 20.23 14.88
CA PRO A 42 -7.77 21.26 15.30
C PRO A 42 -8.60 21.91 14.18
N MET A 43 -8.36 21.57 12.91
CA MET A 43 -9.07 22.16 11.78
C MET A 43 -9.19 21.15 10.64
N ILE A 44 -10.28 20.37 10.67
CA ILE A 44 -10.64 19.45 9.58
C ILE A 44 -11.04 20.30 8.36
N SER A 45 -10.07 20.60 7.49
CA SER A 45 -10.31 21.15 6.17
C SER A 45 -11.06 20.13 5.30
N TRP A 46 -11.75 20.58 4.25
CA TRP A 46 -12.44 19.67 3.34
C TRP A 46 -11.47 18.67 2.66
N CYS A 47 -10.23 19.08 2.37
CA CYS A 47 -9.17 18.21 1.86
C CYS A 47 -8.87 17.06 2.84
N LEU A 48 -8.76 17.36 4.14
CA LEU A 48 -8.49 16.35 5.17
C LEU A 48 -9.66 15.35 5.32
N ARG A 49 -10.92 15.77 5.14
CA ARG A 49 -12.06 14.82 5.11
C ARG A 49 -12.01 13.90 3.91
N SER A 50 -11.68 14.43 2.73
CA SER A 50 -11.53 13.60 1.52
C SER A 50 -10.43 12.56 1.72
N CYS A 51 -9.28 12.96 2.29
CA CYS A 51 -8.21 12.05 2.67
C CYS A 51 -8.64 11.03 3.74
N GLN A 52 -9.43 11.44 4.73
CA GLN A 52 -9.93 10.52 5.76
C GLN A 52 -10.74 9.36 5.16
N ALA A 53 -11.63 9.65 4.21
CA ALA A 53 -12.42 8.62 3.54
C ALA A 53 -11.54 7.66 2.73
N LEU A 54 -10.54 8.20 2.02
CA LEU A 54 -9.59 7.40 1.24
C LEU A 54 -8.74 6.50 2.15
N TYR A 55 -8.16 7.04 3.22
CA TYR A 55 -7.38 6.25 4.17
C TYR A 55 -8.23 5.23 4.96
N GLY A 56 -9.50 5.55 5.23
CA GLY A 56 -10.46 4.58 5.76
C GLY A 56 -10.68 3.40 4.81
N SER A 57 -10.82 3.67 3.51
CA SER A 57 -10.92 2.63 2.46
C SER A 57 -9.67 1.75 2.40
N ILE A 58 -8.48 2.36 2.40
CA ILE A 58 -7.19 1.64 2.45
C ILE A 58 -7.14 0.69 3.66
N LEU A 59 -7.47 1.17 4.86
CA LEU A 59 -7.44 0.36 6.08
C LEU A 59 -8.46 -0.78 6.04
N GLN A 60 -9.63 -0.56 5.46
CA GLN A 60 -10.63 -1.61 5.28
C GLN A 60 -10.16 -2.70 4.30
N MET A 61 -9.41 -2.32 3.26
CA MET A 61 -8.88 -3.26 2.26
C MET A 61 -7.65 -4.03 2.74
N GLN A 62 -6.85 -3.46 3.63
CA GLN A 62 -5.54 -4.01 4.00
C GLN A 62 -5.55 -5.46 4.50
N PRO A 63 -6.49 -5.91 5.36
CA PRO A 63 -6.58 -7.32 5.74
C PRO A 63 -6.75 -8.23 4.52
N ARG A 64 -7.63 -7.85 3.60
CA ARG A 64 -7.84 -8.59 2.34
C ARG A 64 -6.57 -8.59 1.48
N CYS A 65 -5.89 -7.47 1.32
CA CYS A 65 -4.63 -7.43 0.56
C CYS A 65 -3.58 -8.36 1.18
N SER A 66 -3.45 -8.37 2.51
CA SER A 66 -2.53 -9.24 3.24
C SER A 66 -2.85 -10.72 3.04
N ASP A 67 -4.12 -11.10 3.15
CA ASP A 67 -4.54 -12.49 2.99
C ASP A 67 -4.33 -12.98 1.56
N LEU A 68 -4.58 -12.14 0.54
CA LEU A 68 -4.28 -12.48 -0.85
C LEU A 68 -2.78 -12.75 -1.09
N VAL A 69 -1.88 -12.01 -0.42
CA VAL A 69 -0.43 -12.26 -0.50
C VAL A 69 -0.06 -13.59 0.17
N LYS A 70 -0.65 -13.90 1.33
CA LYS A 70 -0.42 -15.17 2.05
C LYS A 70 -0.98 -16.37 1.30
N ASP A 71 -2.09 -16.19 0.60
CA ASP A 71 -2.76 -17.22 -0.20
C ASP A 71 -2.19 -17.36 -1.62
N PHE A 72 -1.06 -16.69 -1.93
CA PHE A 72 -0.39 -16.74 -3.24
C PHE A 72 -1.24 -16.23 -4.42
N ARG A 73 -2.28 -15.43 -4.15
CA ARG A 73 -3.19 -14.86 -5.17
C ARG A 73 -2.66 -13.52 -5.69
N TYR A 74 -1.50 -13.56 -6.34
CA TYR A 74 -0.69 -12.38 -6.62
C TYR A 74 -1.34 -11.34 -7.55
N ASP A 75 -2.08 -11.75 -8.57
CA ASP A 75 -2.80 -10.82 -9.45
C ASP A 75 -3.86 -10.01 -8.68
N GLU A 76 -4.58 -10.67 -7.78
CA GLU A 76 -5.60 -10.03 -6.95
C GLU A 76 -4.98 -9.17 -5.85
N ALA A 77 -3.89 -9.65 -5.22
CA ALA A 77 -3.10 -8.88 -4.27
C ALA A 77 -2.57 -7.60 -4.92
N LYS A 78 -2.03 -7.69 -6.13
CA LYS A 78 -1.58 -6.54 -6.93
C LYS A 78 -2.72 -5.58 -7.22
N SER A 79 -3.88 -6.07 -7.66
CA SER A 79 -5.04 -5.21 -7.89
C SER A 79 -5.49 -4.48 -6.61
N CYS A 80 -5.40 -5.16 -5.45
CA CYS A 80 -5.69 -4.60 -4.14
C CYS A 80 -4.70 -3.48 -3.78
N LEU A 81 -3.40 -3.71 -3.97
CA LEU A 81 -2.32 -2.78 -3.66
C LEU A 81 -2.28 -1.58 -4.62
N ASP A 82 -2.56 -1.80 -5.90
CA ASP A 82 -2.67 -0.72 -6.88
C ASP A 82 -3.89 0.17 -6.59
N GLN A 83 -4.98 -0.38 -6.02
CA GLN A 83 -6.09 0.44 -5.52
C GLN A 83 -5.65 1.31 -4.34
N ALA A 84 -4.95 0.76 -3.35
CA ALA A 84 -4.42 1.55 -2.22
C ALA A 84 -3.47 2.66 -2.69
N ALA A 85 -2.62 2.39 -3.69
CA ALA A 85 -1.74 3.37 -4.30
C ALA A 85 -2.52 4.51 -4.99
N ARG A 86 -3.62 4.19 -5.70
CA ARG A 86 -4.49 5.19 -6.34
C ARG A 86 -5.18 6.07 -5.30
N GLU A 87 -5.73 5.48 -4.25
CA GLU A 87 -6.41 6.22 -3.18
C GLU A 87 -5.46 7.17 -2.45
N THR A 88 -4.22 6.72 -2.21
CA THR A 88 -3.17 7.57 -1.64
C THR A 88 -2.85 8.78 -2.52
N LYS A 89 -2.69 8.56 -3.84
CA LYS A 89 -2.48 9.66 -4.80
C LYS A 89 -3.67 10.59 -4.91
N GLN A 90 -4.88 10.05 -4.78
CA GLN A 90 -6.09 10.85 -4.82
C GLN A 90 -6.17 11.82 -3.64
N CYS A 91 -5.73 11.41 -2.45
CA CYS A 91 -5.64 12.31 -1.30
C CYS A 91 -4.75 13.52 -1.61
N GLU A 92 -3.54 13.30 -2.15
CA GLU A 92 -2.65 14.39 -2.55
C GLU A 92 -3.25 15.26 -3.67
N ALA A 93 -3.96 14.65 -4.62
CA ALA A 93 -4.61 15.37 -5.70
C ALA A 93 -5.70 16.34 -5.22
N GLU A 94 -6.40 16.04 -4.12
CA GLU A 94 -7.41 16.96 -3.55
C GLU A 94 -6.78 18.24 -2.97
N PHE A 95 -5.58 18.15 -2.38
CA PHE A 95 -4.83 19.33 -1.93
C PHE A 95 -4.40 20.19 -3.12
N VAL A 96 -3.81 19.56 -4.14
CA VAL A 96 -3.38 20.25 -5.37
C VAL A 96 -4.58 20.93 -6.05
N ARG A 97 -5.70 20.22 -6.20
CA ARG A 97 -6.93 20.74 -6.80
C ARG A 97 -7.51 21.93 -6.03
N SER A 98 -7.35 21.92 -4.71
CA SER A 98 -7.83 22.98 -3.82
C SER A 98 -6.84 24.13 -3.66
N TYR A 99 -5.67 24.07 -4.32
CA TYR A 99 -4.56 25.03 -4.17
C TYR A 99 -4.10 25.20 -2.71
N VAL A 100 -4.16 24.11 -1.93
CA VAL A 100 -3.74 24.07 -0.53
C VAL A 100 -2.43 23.28 -0.42
N VAL A 101 -1.48 23.76 0.38
CA VAL A 101 -0.27 23.00 0.69
C VAL A 101 -0.67 21.73 1.44
N SER A 102 -0.28 20.57 0.90
CA SER A 102 -0.57 19.29 1.52
C SER A 102 0.20 19.15 2.84
N ALA A 103 -0.56 19.01 3.93
CA ALA A 103 -0.01 18.67 5.24
C ALA A 103 0.42 17.20 5.34
N LEU A 104 0.08 16.39 4.33
CA LEU A 104 0.32 14.95 4.28
C LEU A 104 1.23 14.55 3.11
N ALA A 105 1.92 15.50 2.48
CA ALA A 105 2.66 15.25 1.24
C ALA A 105 3.69 14.12 1.38
N VAL A 106 4.42 14.10 2.50
CA VAL A 106 5.44 13.09 2.78
C VAL A 106 4.79 11.75 3.07
N GLU A 107 3.75 11.75 3.90
CA GLU A 107 3.04 10.55 4.33
C GLU A 107 2.30 9.87 3.16
N ASN A 108 1.68 10.67 2.28
CA ASN A 108 1.05 10.24 1.03
C ASN A 108 2.11 9.63 0.08
N ASP A 109 3.25 10.28 -0.10
CA ASP A 109 4.32 9.75 -0.95
C ASP A 109 4.89 8.43 -0.40
N CYS A 110 5.10 8.33 0.92
CA CYS A 110 5.52 7.10 1.58
C CYS A 110 4.49 5.98 1.40
N ALA A 111 3.20 6.23 1.63
CA ALA A 111 2.14 5.24 1.44
C ALA A 111 2.05 4.79 -0.02
N PHE A 112 2.18 5.71 -0.98
CA PHE A 112 2.19 5.38 -2.40
C PHE A 112 3.38 4.46 -2.74
N LYS A 113 4.58 4.80 -2.27
CA LYS A 113 5.79 4.01 -2.49
C LYS A 113 5.70 2.62 -1.87
N LEU A 114 5.16 2.50 -0.65
CA LEU A 114 4.97 1.21 0.02
C LEU A 114 3.97 0.33 -0.72
N ALA A 115 2.82 0.89 -1.16
CA ALA A 115 1.85 0.16 -1.95
C ALA A 115 2.45 -0.32 -3.29
N ARG A 116 3.23 0.54 -3.96
CA ARG A 116 3.93 0.20 -5.20
C ARG A 116 5.02 -0.85 -5.02
N LEU A 117 5.78 -0.77 -3.93
CA LEU A 117 6.83 -1.73 -3.59
C LEU A 117 6.23 -3.11 -3.33
N ALA A 118 5.12 -3.17 -2.58
CA ALA A 118 4.38 -4.41 -2.39
C ALA A 118 3.88 -4.96 -3.73
N SER A 119 3.28 -4.13 -4.60
CA SER A 119 2.84 -4.57 -5.92
C SER A 119 3.98 -5.07 -6.81
N SER A 120 5.17 -4.44 -6.78
CA SER A 120 6.30 -4.84 -7.61
C SER A 120 6.97 -6.12 -7.11
N ALA A 121 7.11 -6.29 -5.79
CA ALA A 121 7.66 -7.52 -5.22
C ALA A 121 6.86 -8.76 -5.62
N LEU A 122 5.55 -8.60 -5.89
CA LEU A 122 4.70 -9.68 -6.40
C LEU A 122 4.85 -9.95 -7.90
N LEU A 123 5.34 -8.97 -8.67
CA LEU A 123 5.54 -9.11 -10.12
C LEU A 123 6.85 -9.83 -10.45
N ASP A 124 7.88 -9.63 -9.64
CA ASP A 124 9.14 -10.36 -9.77
C ASP A 124 8.95 -11.89 -9.61
N HIS A 125 7.80 -12.33 -9.07
CA HIS A 125 7.36 -13.73 -9.03
C HIS A 125 6.56 -14.21 -10.24
N ALA A 126 5.89 -13.31 -10.97
CA ALA A 126 4.93 -13.67 -12.02
C ALA A 126 5.59 -13.87 -13.40
N ASP A 127 6.79 -13.33 -13.59
CA ASP A 127 7.59 -13.43 -14.81
C ASP A 127 8.72 -14.49 -14.71
N ALA A 128 8.73 -15.32 -13.66
CA ALA A 128 9.72 -16.37 -13.40
C ALA A 128 9.17 -17.78 -13.66
#